data_AF-A0A182RJZ8-F1
#
_entry.id   AF-A0A182RJZ8-F1
#
_cell.length_a   1.000
_cell.length_b   1.000
_cell.length_c   1.000
_cell.angle_alpha   90.00
_cell.angle_beta   90.00
_cell.angle_gamma   90.00
#
_symmetry.space_group_name_H-M   'P 1'
#
loop_
_entity.id
_entity.type
_entity.pdbx_description
1 polymer ?
#
loop_
_entity_poly.entity_id
_entity_poly.type
_entity_poly.pdbx_seq_one_letter_code
_entity_poly.pdbx_strand_id
1 'polypeptide(L)'
;ESTDYHVPKDSRTFLKTPIDVGKGLTTASGGQLWYQGIQKALQYHLNGLPLHKSGPTQLWPIMIQLHELPEVPILVIGIYCGLAKPNNVEEYLRPLTTDLNHILENGVVINNNKIHVSIRAFIADSPARAFIKGVANYNAANGCIKCKIVGRRGKQKKGLTRNLEVGNMLLRIRNTLLSKDSIW
;
A
#
# COMPACT_ATOMS: atom_id res chain seq x y z
N GLU A 1 -12.40 -38.90 2.21
CA GLU A 1 -11.44 -39.13 1.10
C GLU A 1 -10.08 -38.59 1.52
N SER A 2 -9.06 -39.44 1.57
CA SER A 2 -7.69 -39.03 1.86
C SER A 2 -6.95 -38.99 0.53
N THR A 3 -6.66 -37.80 0.02
CA THR A 3 -5.89 -37.66 -1.22
C THR A 3 -4.43 -37.98 -0.94
N ASP A 4 -3.79 -38.78 -1.79
CA ASP A 4 -2.42 -39.30 -1.67
C ASP A 4 -1.32 -38.24 -1.92
N TYR A 5 -1.64 -36.96 -1.73
CA TYR A 5 -0.73 -35.85 -1.97
C TYR A 5 0.02 -35.50 -0.69
N HIS A 6 1.33 -35.73 -0.69
CA HIS A 6 2.23 -35.32 0.40
C HIS A 6 2.52 -33.82 0.30
N VAL A 7 1.56 -32.99 0.72
CA VAL A 7 1.71 -31.53 0.72
C VAL A 7 2.57 -31.10 1.92
N PRO A 8 3.56 -30.21 1.75
CA PRO A 8 4.31 -29.64 2.85
C PRO A 8 3.38 -29.01 3.89
N LYS A 9 3.64 -29.29 5.16
CA LYS A 9 2.84 -28.76 6.28
C LYS A 9 2.83 -27.22 6.33
N ASP A 10 3.87 -26.58 5.82
CA ASP A 10 3.97 -25.12 5.73
C ASP A 10 3.60 -24.62 4.33
N SER A 11 2.58 -23.77 4.29
CA SER A 11 2.18 -22.99 3.10
C SER A 11 3.35 -22.28 2.41
N ARG A 12 4.38 -21.83 3.15
CA ARG A 12 5.56 -21.17 2.59
C ARG A 12 6.42 -22.12 1.77
N THR A 13 6.60 -23.35 2.27
CA THR A 13 7.32 -24.41 1.56
C THR A 13 6.55 -24.86 0.33
N PHE A 14 5.22 -24.96 0.45
CA PHE A 14 4.36 -25.29 -0.68
C PHE A 14 4.39 -24.21 -1.79
N LEU A 15 4.31 -22.93 -1.41
CA LEU A 15 4.31 -21.80 -2.33
C LEU A 15 5.72 -21.36 -2.77
N LYS A 16 6.78 -22.07 -2.35
CA LYS A 16 8.19 -21.71 -2.60
C LYS A 16 8.48 -20.23 -2.29
N THR A 17 7.93 -19.73 -1.18
CA THR A 17 8.08 -18.31 -0.82
C THR A 17 9.56 -18.00 -0.58
N PRO A 18 10.15 -16.99 -1.25
CA PRO A 18 11.57 -16.68 -1.11
C PRO A 18 11.95 -16.40 0.35
N ILE A 19 13.01 -17.04 0.81
CA ILE A 19 13.51 -16.95 2.20
C ILE A 19 14.35 -15.67 2.37
N ASP A 20 14.96 -15.16 1.29
CA ASP A 20 15.89 -14.04 1.28
C ASP A 20 15.20 -12.70 0.92
N VAL A 21 14.15 -12.33 1.65
CA VAL A 21 13.44 -11.05 1.48
C VAL A 21 14.26 -9.86 2.02
N GLY A 22 15.35 -10.14 2.75
CA GLY A 22 16.23 -9.16 3.40
C GLY A 22 16.83 -8.12 2.45
N LYS A 23 17.05 -8.47 1.17
CA LYS A 23 17.68 -7.59 0.17
C LYS A 23 16.75 -6.49 -0.38
N GLY A 24 15.44 -6.57 -0.14
CA GLY A 24 14.45 -5.59 -0.61
C GLY A 24 13.84 -4.73 0.50
N LEU A 25 14.33 -4.86 1.74
CA LEU A 25 13.85 -4.10 2.89
C LEU A 25 14.75 -2.88 3.11
N THR A 26 14.18 -1.69 2.95
CA THR A 26 14.83 -0.44 3.32
C THR A 26 14.50 -0.12 4.78
N THR A 27 15.51 0.22 5.57
CA THR A 27 15.28 0.74 6.92
C THR A 27 14.62 2.11 6.80
N ALA A 28 13.39 2.24 7.29
CA ALA A 28 12.70 3.52 7.41
C ALA A 28 12.60 3.87 8.89
N SER A 29 12.78 5.13 9.27
CA SER A 29 12.81 5.54 10.67
C SER A 29 11.58 5.01 11.45
N GLY A 30 11.83 4.06 12.36
CA GLY A 30 10.80 3.40 13.18
C GLY A 30 10.35 2.00 12.74
N GLY A 31 10.83 1.49 11.60
CA GLY A 31 10.44 0.17 11.08
C GLY A 31 11.19 -0.26 9.81
N GLN A 32 10.61 -1.19 9.07
CA GLN A 32 11.13 -1.68 7.80
C GLN A 32 10.12 -1.41 6.69
N LEU A 33 10.61 -0.90 5.56
CA LEU A 33 9.81 -0.66 4.36
C LEU A 33 10.25 -1.64 3.27
N TRP A 34 9.33 -2.47 2.81
CA TRP A 34 9.47 -3.21 1.57
C TRP A 34 8.80 -2.43 0.44
N TYR A 35 9.47 -2.26 -0.68
CA TYR A 35 8.91 -1.59 -1.86
C TYR A 35 9.39 -2.28 -3.13
N GLN A 36 8.46 -2.73 -3.97
CA GLN A 36 8.78 -3.50 -5.18
C GLN A 36 8.66 -2.70 -6.48
N GLY A 37 8.04 -1.52 -6.41
CA GLY A 37 7.82 -0.64 -7.55
C GLY A 37 6.54 -0.91 -8.34
N ILE A 38 6.01 0.14 -8.96
CA ILE A 38 4.73 0.11 -9.67
C ILE A 38 4.80 -0.79 -10.91
N GLN A 39 5.82 -0.59 -11.75
CA GLN A 39 5.99 -1.37 -12.98
C GLN A 39 6.11 -2.88 -12.69
N LYS A 40 6.90 -3.24 -11.68
CA LYS A 40 7.08 -4.65 -11.29
C LYS A 40 5.79 -5.27 -10.77
N ALA A 41 5.00 -4.54 -9.99
CA ALA A 41 3.72 -5.02 -9.49
C ALA A 41 2.67 -5.20 -10.61
N LEU A 42 2.73 -4.38 -11.66
CA LEU A 42 1.88 -4.53 -12.84
C LEU A 42 2.28 -5.72 -13.71
N GLN A 43 3.57 -6.05 -13.78
CA GLN A 43 4.08 -7.19 -14.54
C GLN A 43 3.90 -8.53 -13.83
N TYR A 44 4.17 -8.56 -12.53
CA TYR A 44 4.11 -9.77 -11.71
C TYR A 44 3.04 -9.55 -10.64
N HIS A 45 1.86 -10.12 -10.87
CA HIS A 45 0.78 -10.21 -9.88
C HIS A 45 1.27 -11.05 -8.69
N LEU A 46 1.98 -10.42 -7.75
CA LEU A 46 2.50 -11.10 -6.58
C LEU A 46 1.34 -11.33 -5.61
N ASN A 47 0.74 -12.50 -5.75
CA ASN A 47 -0.32 -13.02 -4.91
C ASN A 47 0.27 -13.40 -3.55
N GLY A 48 0.09 -12.51 -2.59
CA GLY A 48 0.23 -12.84 -1.18
C GLY A 48 1.53 -12.36 -0.57
N LEU A 49 1.36 -11.78 0.61
CA LEU A 49 2.44 -11.42 1.50
C LEU A 49 2.53 -12.48 2.58
N PRO A 50 3.74 -12.86 3.00
CA PRO A 50 3.89 -13.60 4.24
C PRO A 50 3.44 -12.71 5.41
N LEU A 51 2.17 -12.80 5.80
CA LEU A 51 1.65 -12.13 6.99
C LEU A 51 2.42 -12.66 8.21
N HIS A 52 3.06 -11.73 8.92
CA HIS A 52 3.78 -12.03 10.15
C HIS A 52 2.78 -12.48 11.22
N LYS A 53 3.19 -13.45 12.06
CA LYS A 53 2.38 -13.90 13.19
C LYS A 53 2.27 -12.76 14.20
N SER A 54 1.03 -12.30 14.42
CA SER A 54 0.54 -11.51 15.56
C SER A 54 1.62 -11.02 16.55
N GLY A 55 2.11 -9.81 16.33
CA GLY A 55 2.83 -8.99 17.30
C GLY A 55 2.19 -7.59 17.37
N PRO A 56 2.66 -6.68 18.25
CA PRO A 56 2.16 -5.30 18.34
C PRO A 56 2.52 -4.41 17.13
N THR A 57 2.97 -5.01 16.03
CA THR A 57 3.45 -4.31 14.84
C THR A 57 2.30 -3.78 14.00
N GLN A 58 2.40 -2.52 13.59
CA GLN A 58 1.50 -1.88 12.63
C GLN A 58 1.99 -2.12 11.21
N LEU A 59 1.05 -2.36 10.30
CA LEU A 59 1.28 -2.47 8.87
C LEU A 59 0.68 -1.25 8.16
N TRP A 60 1.48 -0.64 7.31
CA TRP A 60 1.12 0.54 6.53
C TRP A 60 1.35 0.24 5.04
N PRO A 61 0.40 -0.45 4.39
CA PRO A 61 0.54 -0.83 2.99
C PRO A 61 0.32 0.36 2.04
N ILE A 62 1.14 0.40 1.00
CA ILE A 62 0.98 1.22 -0.19
C ILE A 62 0.39 0.32 -1.27
N MET A 63 -0.82 0.65 -1.70
CA MET A 63 -1.59 -0.13 -2.64
C MET A 63 -1.91 0.65 -3.90
N ILE A 64 -2.10 -0.04 -5.02
CA ILE A 64 -2.52 0.52 -6.29
C ILE A 64 -3.73 -0.24 -6.85
N GLN A 65 -4.69 0.50 -7.41
CA GLN A 65 -5.83 -0.03 -8.15
C GLN A 65 -5.83 0.54 -9.57
N LEU A 66 -5.95 -0.35 -10.55
CA LEU A 66 -6.16 0.01 -11.95
C LEU A 66 -7.63 0.33 -12.19
N HIS A 67 -7.94 1.57 -12.51
CA HIS A 67 -9.32 2.00 -12.64
C HIS A 67 -10.04 1.37 -13.84
N GLU A 68 -9.34 1.26 -14.97
CA GLU A 68 -9.90 0.76 -16.23
C GLU A 68 -9.94 -0.78 -16.31
N LEU A 69 -9.37 -1.48 -15.32
CA LEU A 69 -9.32 -2.93 -15.24
C LEU A 69 -9.85 -3.40 -13.87
N PRO A 70 -11.17 -3.39 -13.65
CA PRO A 70 -11.77 -3.74 -12.36
C PRO A 70 -11.61 -5.22 -11.98
N GLU A 71 -11.40 -6.09 -12.97
CA GLU A 71 -11.06 -7.52 -12.82
C GLU A 71 -9.73 -7.72 -12.08
N VAL A 72 -8.82 -6.74 -12.20
CA VAL A 72 -7.50 -6.79 -11.60
C VAL A 72 -7.63 -6.39 -10.12
N PRO A 73 -7.26 -7.28 -9.18
CA PRO A 73 -7.37 -6.96 -7.76
C PRO A 73 -6.39 -5.85 -7.36
N ILE A 74 -6.60 -5.31 -6.17
CA ILE A 74 -5.71 -4.29 -5.61
C ILE A 74 -4.32 -4.89 -5.45
N LEU A 75 -3.33 -4.22 -6.04
CA LEU A 75 -1.93 -4.60 -6.00
C LEU A 75 -1.25 -3.92 -4.82
N VAL A 76 -0.46 -4.68 -4.06
CA VAL A 76 0.41 -4.10 -3.02
C VAL A 76 1.76 -3.79 -3.64
N ILE A 77 2.21 -2.53 -3.57
CA ILE A 77 3.48 -2.07 -4.14
C ILE A 77 4.54 -1.78 -3.08
N GLY A 78 4.11 -1.57 -1.84
CA GLY A 78 5.01 -1.46 -0.71
C GLY A 78 4.30 -1.68 0.62
N ILE A 79 5.06 -2.01 1.64
CA ILE A 79 4.55 -2.22 3.00
C ILE A 79 5.58 -1.73 3.98
N TYR A 80 5.17 -0.81 4.82
CA TYR A 80 5.90 -0.50 6.03
C TYR A 80 5.40 -1.39 7.18
N CYS A 81 6.35 -1.93 7.95
CA CYS A 81 6.11 -2.69 9.16
C CYS A 81 6.94 -2.09 10.31
N GLY A 82 6.30 -1.69 11.39
CA GLY A 82 6.96 -1.10 12.55
C GLY A 82 6.11 -1.23 13.82
N LEU A 83 6.62 -0.79 14.97
CA LEU A 83 5.85 -0.79 16.23
C LEU A 83 4.76 0.30 16.27
N ALA A 84 4.89 1.30 15.41
CA ALA A 84 3.94 2.39 15.21
C ALA A 84 3.92 2.74 13.72
N LYS A 85 3.16 3.76 13.34
CA LYS A 85 3.22 4.35 11.99
C LYS A 85 4.63 4.86 11.66
N PRO A 86 4.98 5.02 10.36
CA PRO A 86 6.28 5.56 10.00
C PRO A 86 6.52 6.92 10.68
N ASN A 87 7.72 7.15 11.20
CA ASN A 87 8.03 8.41 11.89
C ASN A 87 8.24 9.56 10.90
N ASN A 88 8.64 9.24 9.67
CA ASN A 88 8.94 10.20 8.62
C ASN A 88 8.09 9.89 7.38
N VAL A 89 7.25 10.84 6.98
CA VAL A 89 6.40 10.73 5.79
C VAL A 89 7.20 10.72 4.49
N GLU A 90 8.32 11.45 4.45
CA GLU A 90 9.19 11.53 3.29
C GLU A 90 9.88 10.19 3.03
N GLU A 91 10.49 9.59 4.05
CA GLU A 91 11.11 8.26 3.91
C GLU A 91 10.09 7.19 3.49
N TYR A 92 8.85 7.29 3.98
CA TYR A 92 7.78 6.37 3.63
C TYR A 92 7.28 6.53 2.17
N LEU A 93 7.15 7.77 1.69
CA LEU A 93 6.58 8.07 0.36
C LEU A 93 7.62 8.31 -0.73
N ARG A 94 8.91 8.48 -0.41
CA ARG A 94 9.97 8.75 -1.38
C ARG A 94 10.01 7.69 -2.49
N PRO A 95 10.02 6.37 -2.21
CA PRO A 95 10.05 5.36 -3.27
C PRO A 95 8.84 5.46 -4.20
N LEU A 96 7.64 5.65 -3.63
CA LEU A 96 6.41 5.84 -4.40
C LEU A 96 6.45 7.09 -5.27
N THR A 97 6.94 8.20 -4.73
CA THR A 97 6.96 9.50 -5.42
C THR A 97 7.95 9.49 -6.58
N THR A 98 9.13 8.91 -6.37
CA THR A 98 10.13 8.70 -7.42
C THR A 98 9.59 7.83 -8.55
N ASP A 99 8.97 6.70 -8.22
CA ASP A 99 8.33 5.82 -9.21
C ASP A 99 7.22 6.54 -9.97
N LEU A 100 6.34 7.25 -9.25
CA LEU A 100 5.22 7.96 -9.88
C LEU A 100 5.71 9.02 -10.87
N ASN A 101 6.69 9.83 -10.47
CA ASN A 101 7.26 10.85 -11.35
C ASN A 101 7.83 10.19 -12.62
N HIS A 102 8.58 9.10 -12.46
CA HIS A 102 9.15 8.38 -13.59
C HIS A 102 8.07 7.81 -14.53
N ILE A 103 7.03 7.13 -14.01
CA ILE A 103 6.01 6.50 -14.86
C ILE A 103 5.01 7.50 -15.46
N LEU A 104 4.79 8.64 -14.81
CA LEU A 104 3.93 9.69 -15.34
C LEU A 104 4.60 10.41 -16.52
N GLU A 105 5.92 10.57 -16.46
CA GLU A 105 6.70 11.18 -17.54
C GLU A 105 6.98 10.17 -18.68
N ASN A 106 7.41 8.96 -18.32
CA ASN A 106 7.94 8.00 -19.28
C ASN A 106 6.94 6.91 -19.67
N GLY A 107 5.80 6.79 -18.99
CA GLY A 107 4.89 5.64 -19.13
C GLY A 107 5.45 4.35 -18.51
N VAL A 108 4.74 3.24 -18.71
CA VAL A 108 5.14 1.90 -18.25
C VAL A 108 5.18 0.94 -19.44
N VAL A 109 6.22 0.11 -19.54
CA VAL A 109 6.30 -0.94 -20.56
C VAL A 109 5.85 -2.27 -19.98
N ILE A 110 4.77 -2.84 -20.53
CA ILE A 110 4.21 -4.14 -20.18
C ILE A 110 4.05 -4.94 -21.47
N ASN A 111 4.64 -6.14 -21.55
CA ASN A 111 4.60 -6.99 -22.75
C ASN A 111 5.00 -6.23 -24.04
N ASN A 112 6.08 -5.44 -23.97
CA ASN A 112 6.58 -4.56 -25.04
C ASN A 112 5.64 -3.41 -25.47
N ASN A 113 4.48 -3.26 -24.84
CA ASN A 113 3.56 -2.16 -25.09
C ASN A 113 3.78 -1.04 -24.08
N LYS A 114 3.95 0.19 -24.60
CA LYS A 114 4.08 1.40 -23.78
C LYS A 114 2.69 1.91 -23.39
N ILE A 115 2.43 1.94 -22.08
CA ILE A 115 1.14 2.36 -21.51
C ILE A 115 1.34 3.70 -20.83
N HIS A 116 0.51 4.68 -21.19
CA HIS A 116 0.49 5.96 -20.51
C HIS A 116 -0.34 5.86 -19.23
N VAL A 117 0.18 6.43 -18.15
CA VAL A 117 -0.38 6.32 -16.82
C VAL A 117 -0.79 7.70 -16.32
N SER A 118 -1.92 7.81 -15.62
CA SER A 118 -2.35 9.05 -14.96
C SER A 118 -2.92 8.75 -13.58
N ILE A 119 -2.68 9.63 -12.61
CA ILE A 119 -3.23 9.47 -11.26
C ILE A 119 -4.68 9.94 -11.25
N ARG A 120 -5.59 9.12 -10.72
CA ARG A 120 -7.00 9.48 -10.54
C ARG A 120 -7.27 10.02 -9.14
N ALA A 121 -6.78 9.33 -8.12
CA ALA A 121 -7.01 9.71 -6.72
C ALA A 121 -6.03 9.04 -5.76
N PHE A 122 -5.68 9.75 -4.68
CA PHE A 122 -5.11 9.16 -3.48
C PHE A 122 -6.23 8.93 -2.46
N ILE A 123 -6.47 7.68 -2.11
CA ILE A 123 -7.50 7.26 -1.15
C ILE A 123 -6.80 6.80 0.12
N ALA A 124 -7.10 7.46 1.22
CA ALA A 124 -6.61 7.08 2.55
C ALA A 124 -7.71 7.38 3.57
N ASP A 125 -7.75 6.59 4.64
CA ASP A 125 -8.58 6.86 5.81
C ASP A 125 -8.12 8.13 6.54
N SER A 126 -8.88 8.57 7.55
CA SER A 126 -8.59 9.85 8.23
C SER A 126 -7.21 9.90 8.90
N PRO A 127 -6.77 8.89 9.69
CA PRO A 127 -5.42 8.86 10.26
C PRO A 127 -4.29 8.84 9.23
N ALA A 128 -4.38 7.98 8.20
CA ALA A 128 -3.33 7.90 7.18
C ALA A 128 -3.29 9.17 6.33
N ARG A 129 -4.44 9.75 5.99
CA ARG A 129 -4.52 11.03 5.26
C ARG A 129 -3.88 12.17 6.05
N ALA A 130 -4.11 12.24 7.35
CA ALA A 130 -3.50 13.27 8.20
C ALA A 130 -1.97 13.11 8.23
N PHE A 131 -1.49 11.87 8.37
CA PHE A 131 -0.07 11.54 8.32
C PHE A 131 0.58 11.93 6.98
N ILE A 132 0.02 11.48 5.86
CA ILE A 132 0.52 11.76 4.50
C ILE A 132 0.58 13.27 4.23
N LYS A 133 -0.42 14.03 4.70
CA LYS A 133 -0.48 15.48 4.50
C LYS A 133 0.33 16.28 5.52
N GLY A 134 0.89 15.66 6.55
CA GLY A 134 1.58 16.36 7.64
C GLY A 134 0.67 17.29 8.45
N VAL A 135 -0.62 16.94 8.59
CA VAL A 135 -1.61 17.76 9.30
C VAL A 135 -2.07 17.10 10.60
N ALA A 136 -2.71 17.88 11.47
CA ALA A 136 -3.30 17.35 12.69
C ALA A 136 -4.35 16.27 12.41
N ASN A 137 -4.42 15.27 13.28
CA ASN A 137 -5.44 14.22 13.20
C ASN A 137 -6.85 14.79 13.28
N TYR A 138 -7.83 14.07 12.72
CA TYR A 138 -9.24 14.47 12.70
C TYR A 138 -9.85 14.75 14.10
N ASN A 139 -9.26 14.15 15.15
CA ASN A 139 -9.65 14.35 16.56
C ASN A 139 -9.02 15.58 17.23
N ALA A 140 -8.14 16.31 16.53
CA ALA A 140 -7.56 17.55 17.04
C ALA A 140 -8.56 18.71 16.96
N ALA A 141 -8.33 19.76 17.75
CA ALA A 141 -9.16 20.97 17.71
C ALA A 141 -9.19 21.56 16.29
N ASN A 142 -8.05 21.58 15.60
CA ASN A 142 -7.95 21.96 14.18
C ASN A 142 -7.82 20.71 13.28
N GLY A 143 -8.59 19.66 13.57
CA GLY A 143 -8.49 18.37 12.88
C GLY A 143 -9.20 18.31 11.53
N CYS A 144 -10.10 19.27 11.24
CA CYS A 144 -10.78 19.29 9.95
C CYS A 144 -9.84 19.79 8.85
N ILE A 145 -9.59 18.95 7.86
CA ILE A 145 -8.70 19.26 6.72
C ILE A 145 -9.42 20.11 5.66
N LYS A 146 -10.75 20.31 5.80
CA LYS A 146 -11.59 21.02 4.83
C LYS A 146 -12.05 22.40 5.31
N CYS A 147 -12.05 22.68 6.61
CA CYS A 147 -12.54 23.94 7.16
C CYS A 147 -11.60 24.48 8.24
N LYS A 148 -11.79 25.74 8.62
CA LYS A 148 -11.00 26.44 9.66
C LYS A 148 -11.67 26.40 11.05
N ILE A 149 -12.72 25.59 11.22
CA ILE A 149 -13.51 25.55 12.45
C ILE A 149 -12.73 24.79 13.52
N VAL A 150 -12.70 25.37 14.73
CA VAL A 150 -12.11 24.73 15.90
C VAL A 150 -13.11 23.78 16.55
N GLY A 151 -12.82 22.49 16.54
CA GLY A 151 -13.59 21.44 17.18
C GLY A 151 -13.54 21.52 18.71
N ARG A 152 -14.69 21.34 19.36
CA ARG A 152 -14.79 21.18 20.82
C ARG A 152 -14.88 19.70 21.19
N ARG A 153 -14.10 19.28 22.18
CA ARG A 153 -14.20 17.93 22.74
C ARG A 153 -15.41 17.86 23.67
N GLY A 154 -16.40 17.03 23.33
CA GLY A 154 -17.44 16.62 24.27
C GLY A 154 -16.88 15.64 25.31
N LYS A 155 -17.46 15.61 26.52
CA LYS A 155 -17.13 14.58 27.52
C LYS A 155 -17.65 13.23 27.01
N GLN A 156 -16.77 12.32 26.58
CA GLN A 156 -17.15 10.93 26.30
C GLN A 156 -16.83 10.00 27.48
N LYS A 157 -17.73 9.05 27.75
CA LYS A 157 -17.46 7.89 28.62
C LYS A 157 -16.44 6.99 27.91
N LYS A 158 -15.39 6.56 28.61
CA LYS A 158 -14.31 5.72 28.05
C LYS A 158 -14.86 4.37 27.57
N GLY A 159 -14.91 4.16 26.26
CA GLY A 159 -14.99 2.82 25.65
C GLY A 159 -13.60 2.37 25.22
N LEU A 160 -13.17 1.19 25.65
CA LEU A 160 -11.87 0.60 25.32
C LEU A 160 -12.00 -0.22 24.04
N THR A 161 -11.72 0.36 22.87
CA THR A 161 -11.51 -0.40 21.63
C THR A 161 -10.05 -0.27 21.22
N ARG A 162 -9.26 -1.31 21.51
CA ARG A 162 -7.94 -1.52 20.92
C ARG A 162 -8.15 -2.04 19.49
N ASN A 163 -8.40 -1.14 18.56
CA ASN A 163 -8.34 -1.48 17.14
C ASN A 163 -6.88 -1.46 16.71
N LEU A 164 -6.47 -2.46 15.93
CA LEU A 164 -5.24 -2.43 15.16
C LEU A 164 -5.31 -1.18 14.26
N GLU A 165 -4.47 -0.17 14.48
CA GLU A 165 -4.39 0.99 13.58
C GLU A 165 -3.66 0.54 12.31
N VAL A 166 -4.43 0.06 11.34
CA VAL A 166 -3.96 -0.20 9.98
C VAL A 166 -4.19 1.08 9.17
N GLY A 167 -3.13 1.87 8.98
CA GLY A 167 -3.17 3.01 8.07
C GLY A 167 -3.02 2.54 6.63
N ASN A 168 -4.09 2.62 5.85
CA ASN A 168 -4.09 2.18 4.45
C ASN A 168 -4.01 3.37 3.49
N MET A 169 -3.11 3.29 2.50
CA MET A 169 -3.07 4.19 1.35
C MET A 169 -3.32 3.40 0.07
N LEU A 170 -4.38 3.77 -0.65
CA LEU A 170 -4.75 3.23 -1.96
C LEU A 170 -4.59 4.33 -3.02
N LEU A 171 -3.69 4.10 -3.96
CA LEU A 171 -3.53 4.92 -5.14
C LEU A 171 -4.40 4.39 -6.27
N ARG A 172 -5.36 5.19 -6.74
CA ARG A 172 -6.11 4.89 -7.97
C ARG A 172 -5.40 5.49 -9.16
N ILE A 173 -5.05 4.62 -10.10
CA ILE A 173 -4.39 4.97 -11.34
C ILE A 173 -5.33 4.69 -12.52
N ARG A 174 -5.28 5.58 -13.51
CA ARG A 174 -5.88 5.44 -14.84
C ARG A 174 -4.80 5.06 -15.84
N ASN A 175 -5.14 4.14 -16.72
CA ASN A 175 -4.26 3.71 -17.81
C ASN A 175 -4.95 4.14 -19.10
N THR A 176 -4.28 4.92 -19.92
CA THR A 176 -4.78 5.19 -21.28
C THR A 176 -4.13 4.15 -22.19
N LEU A 177 -4.83 3.04 -22.41
CA LEU A 177 -4.46 2.11 -23.48
C LEU A 177 -4.70 2.83 -24.81
N LEU A 178 -3.63 3.20 -25.51
CA LEU A 178 -3.73 3.49 -26.94
C LEU A 178 -3.85 2.12 -27.63
N SER A 179 -4.98 1.95 -28.33
CA SER A 179 -5.49 0.76 -29.00
C SER A 179 -6.16 -0.28 -28.08
N LYS A 180 -7.42 -0.56 -28.42
CA LYS A 180 -8.34 -1.51 -27.78
C LYS A 180 -8.18 -2.93 -28.33
N ASP A 181 -7.15 -3.20 -29.12
CA ASP A 181 -7.08 -4.41 -29.91
C ASP A 181 -5.86 -5.22 -29.52
N SER A 182 -6.09 -6.49 -29.14
CA SER A 182 -5.11 -7.58 -29.03
C SER A 182 -4.59 -7.92 -27.63
N ILE A 183 -5.44 -8.46 -26.75
CA ILE A 183 -5.01 -9.52 -25.80
C ILE A 183 -6.18 -10.50 -25.59
N TRP A 184 -6.19 -11.59 -26.37
CA TRP A 184 -6.62 -12.93 -25.93
C TRP A 184 -5.38 -13.81 -25.90
#